data_AF-A0A7X1B6W8-F1
#
_entry.id   AF-A0A7X1B6W8-F1
#
_cell.length_a   1.000
_cell.length_b   1.000
_cell.length_c   1.000
_cell.angle_alpha   90.00
_cell.angle_beta   90.00
_cell.angle_gamma   90.00
#
_symmetry.space_group_name_H-M   'P 1'
#
loop_
_entity.id
_entity.type
_entity.pdbx_description
1 polymer ?
#
loop_
_entity_poly.entity_id
_entity_poly.type
_entity_poly.pdbx_seq_one_letter_code
_entity_poly.pdbx_strand_id
1 'polypeptide(L)' 'MQKLCIFVFMTLFSYLGWYLGSLIGGFMTAFFVSGACSMVGVWAGWKIHLRYLD' A
#
# COMPACT_ATOMS: atom_id res chain seq x y z
N MET A 1 -16.37 5.09 -6.63
CA MET A 1 -15.64 3.84 -6.29
C MET A 1 -14.14 4.04 -6.12
N GLN A 2 -13.51 5.01 -6.81
CA GLN A 2 -12.07 5.28 -6.73
C GLN A 2 -11.47 5.36 -5.33
N LYS A 3 -12.08 6.14 -4.43
CA LYS A 3 -11.55 6.37 -3.07
C LYS A 3 -11.52 5.08 -2.23
N LEU A 4 -12.52 4.20 -2.41
CA LEU A 4 -12.58 2.91 -1.72
C LEU A 4 -11.52 1.94 -2.27
N CYS A 5 -11.32 1.86 -3.59
CA CYS A 5 -10.23 1.06 -4.15
C CYS A 5 -8.88 1.51 -3.65
N ILE A 6 -8.61 2.83 -3.66
CA ILE A 6 -7.36 3.39 -3.13
C ILE A 6 -7.17 3.03 -1.67
N PHE A 7 -8.22 3.13 -0.83
CA PHE A 7 -8.15 2.78 0.58
C PHE A 7 -7.80 1.30 0.78
N VAL A 8 -8.48 0.40 0.07
CA VAL A 8 -8.22 -1.06 0.16
C VAL A 8 -6.79 -1.40 -0.25
N PHE A 9 -6.33 -0.90 -1.40
CA PHE A 9 -4.97 -1.19 -1.87
C PHE A 9 -3.92 -0.54 -0.98
N MET A 10 -4.11 0.70 -0.52
CA MET A 10 -3.21 1.36 0.42
C MET A 10 -3.04 0.54 1.71
N THR A 11 -4.13 0.05 2.31
CA THR A 11 -4.07 -0.74 3.54
C THR A 11 -3.36 -2.09 3.32
N LEU A 12 -3.65 -2.78 2.21
CA LEU A 12 -3.00 -4.06 1.88
C LEU A 12 -1.48 -3.90 1.69
N PHE A 13 -1.07 -2.92 0.89
CA PHE A 13 0.36 -2.69 0.64
C PHE A 13 1.08 -2.15 1.87
N SER A 14 0.44 -1.32 2.70
CA SER A 14 1.00 -0.93 4.01
C SER A 14 1.25 -2.14 4.89
N TYR A 15 0.28 -3.06 5.01
CA TYR A 15 0.41 -4.23 5.87
C TYR A 15 1.51 -5.18 5.38
N LEU A 16 1.60 -5.40 4.06
CA LEU A 16 2.69 -6.14 3.43
C LEU A 16 4.05 -5.46 3.68
N GLY A 17 4.13 -4.15 3.50
CA GLY A 17 5.35 -3.38 3.75
C GLY A 17 5.78 -3.41 5.21
N TRP A 18 4.83 -3.40 6.14
CA TRP A 18 5.11 -3.54 7.57
C TRP A 18 5.66 -4.91 7.91
N TYR A 19 5.04 -5.98 7.37
CA TYR A 19 5.52 -7.36 7.57
C TYR A 19 6.91 -7.58 6.98
N LEU A 20 7.17 -7.07 5.77
CA LEU A 20 8.47 -7.15 5.12
C LEU A 20 9.53 -6.35 5.88
N GLY A 21 9.22 -5.12 6.29
CA GLY A 21 10.18 -4.29 7.03
C GLY A 21 10.44 -4.80 8.44
N SER A 22 9.45 -5.38 9.12
CA SER A 22 9.64 -5.95 10.46
C SER A 22 10.56 -7.18 10.43
N LEU A 23 10.55 -7.93 9.33
CA LEU A 23 11.43 -9.09 9.13
C LEU A 23 12.90 -8.70 8.92
N ILE A 24 13.17 -7.53 8.33
CA ILE A 24 14.51 -7.15 7.85
C ILE A 24 15.25 -6.26 8.86
N GLY A 25 14.57 -5.33 9.54
CA GLY A 25 15.27 -4.32 10.33
C GLY A 25 14.45 -3.70 11.47
N GLY A 26 13.46 -4.41 11.99
CA GLY A 26 12.66 -3.97 13.13
C GLY A 26 11.73 -2.79 12.85
N PHE A 27 11.42 -2.01 13.89
CA PHE A 27 10.30 -1.05 13.86
C PHE A 27 10.50 0.13 12.89
N MET A 28 11.69 0.73 12.86
CA MET A 28 11.91 1.91 12.00
C MET A 28 11.88 1.53 10.51
N THR A 29 12.48 0.40 10.13
CA THR A 29 12.42 -0.07 8.74
C THR A 29 11.00 -0.50 8.38
N ALA A 30 10.26 -1.17 9.26
CA ALA A 30 8.83 -1.45 9.06
C ALA A 30 8.01 -0.18 8.82
N PHE A 31 8.28 0.88 9.57
CA PHE A 31 7.58 2.16 9.41
C PHE A 31 7.86 2.81 8.05
N PHE A 32 9.14 2.92 7.66
CA PHE A 32 9.52 3.51 6.37
C PHE A 32 9.06 2.66 5.17
N VAL A 33 9.22 1.33 5.25
CA VAL A 33 8.81 0.41 4.18
C VAL A 33 7.29 0.36 4.06
N SER A 34 6.54 0.32 5.17
CA SER A 34 5.08 0.43 5.15
C SER A 34 4.62 1.74 4.52
N GLY A 35 5.25 2.87 4.87
CA GLY A 35 4.93 4.17 4.29
C GLY A 35 5.14 4.20 2.78
N ALA A 36 6.30 3.73 2.30
CA ALA A 36 6.63 3.64 0.89
C ALA A 36 5.67 2.70 0.13
N CYS A 37 5.39 1.51 0.68
CA CYS A 37 4.43 0.57 0.08
C CYS A 37 3.00 1.15 0.05
N SER A 38 2.59 1.95 1.05
CA SER A 38 1.27 2.59 1.03
C SER A 38 1.08 3.50 -0.18
N MET A 39 2.13 4.25 -0.56
CA MET A 39 2.10 5.13 -1.73
C MET A 39 1.99 4.33 -3.02
N VAL A 40 2.67 3.19 -3.10
CA VAL A 40 2.53 2.24 -4.21
C VAL A 40 1.11 1.67 -4.26
N GLY A 41 0.50 1.38 -3.11
CA GLY A 41 -0.89 0.93 -3.02
C GLY A 41 -1.89 1.98 -3.51
N VAL A 42 -1.66 3.27 -3.24
CA VAL A 42 -2.48 4.36 -3.78
C VAL A 42 -2.39 4.42 -5.31
N TRP A 43 -1.16 4.35 -5.86
CA TRP A 43 -0.95 4.34 -7.31
C TRP A 43 -1.60 3.12 -7.98
N ALA A 44 -1.44 1.93 -7.39
CA ALA A 44 -2.04 0.69 -7.89
C ALA A 44 -3.57 0.75 -7.84
N GLY A 45 -4.14 1.20 -6.73
CA GLY A 45 -5.59 1.34 -6.56
C GLY A 45 -6.21 2.33 -7.55
N TRP A 46 -5.51 3.44 -7.83
CA TRP A 46 -5.93 4.40 -8.85
C TRP A 46 -5.86 3.81 -10.27
N LYS A 47 -4.76 3.14 -10.62
CA LYS A 47 -4.58 2.46 -11.92
C LYS A 47 -5.64 1.39 -12.17
N ILE A 48 -6.01 0.62 -11.14
CA ILE A 48 -7.02 -0.43 -11.25
C ILE A 48 -8.40 0.20 -11.42
N HIS A 49 -8.71 1.27 -10.70
CA HIS A 49 -9.98 1.96 -10.87
C HIS A 49 -10.16 2.48 -12.31
N LEU A 50 -9.16 3.18 -12.85
CA LEU A 50 -9.16 3.70 -14.22
C LEU A 50 -9.23 2.64 -15.33
N ARG A 51 -8.85 1.38 -15.05
CA ARG A 51 -8.79 0.32 -16.05
C ARG A 51 -9.98 -0.62 -16.04
N TYR A 52 -10.66 -0.78 -14.90
CA TYR A 52 -11.66 -1.82 -14.70
C TYR A 52 -12.98 -1.32 -14.10
N LEU A 53 -13.03 -0.09 -13.60
CA LEU A 53 -14.18 0.45 -12.86
C LEU A 53 -14.62 1.84 -13.37
N ASP A 54 -14.13 2.24 -14.53
CA ASP A 54 -14.64 3.37 -15.34
C ASP A 54 -15.83 2.91 -16.21
#